data_AF-A0A9D1SXR2-F1
#
_entry.id   AF-A0A9D1SXR2-F1
#
_cell.length_a   1.000
_cell.length_b   1.000
_cell.length_c   1.000
_cell.angle_alpha   90.00
_cell.angle_beta   90.00
_cell.angle_gamma   90.00
#
_symmetry.space_group_name_H-M   'P 1'
#
loop_
_entity.id
_entity.type
_entity.pdbx_description
1 polymer ?
#
loop_
_entity_poly.entity_id
_entity_poly.type
_entity_poly.pdbx_seq_one_letter_code
_entity_poly.pdbx_strand_id
1 'polypeptide(L)' 'MNFEQNLQKLEALVESLQNPALGMDESLKIYAEAIELSKTCIDELRSKKGKFELLTKELERLNLDVDVEED' A
#
# COMPACT_ATOMS: atom_id res chain seq x y z
N MET A 1 -10.62 0.61 6.22
CA MET A 1 -9.36 -0.04 6.68
C MET A 1 -8.22 0.80 6.19
N ASN A 2 -7.13 0.86 6.96
CA ASN A 2 -5.88 1.48 6.50
C ASN A 2 -4.90 0.41 6.02
N PHE A 3 -3.86 0.84 5.31
CA PHE A 3 -2.79 -0.01 4.79
C PHE A 3 -2.27 -1.01 5.83
N GLU A 4 -2.01 -0.56 7.05
CA GLU A 4 -1.42 -1.37 8.11
C GLU A 4 -2.36 -2.51 8.53
N GLN A 5 -3.66 -2.25 8.62
CA GLN A 5 -4.68 -3.27 8.88
C GLN A 5 -4.81 -4.27 7.72
N ASN A 6 -4.75 -3.79 6.48
CA ASN A 6 -4.83 -4.65 5.30
C ASN A 6 -3.58 -5.53 5.18
N LEU A 7 -2.40 -5.01 5.53
CA LEU A 7 -1.16 -5.76 5.56
C LEU A 7 -1.19 -6.86 6.64
N GLN A 8 -1.62 -6.53 7.87
CA GLN A 8 -1.75 -7.53 8.94
C GLN A 8 -2.70 -8.67 8.58
N LYS A 9 -3.81 -8.35 7.91
CA LYS A 9 -4.74 -9.37 7.42
C LYS A 9 -4.12 -10.26 6.35
N LEU A 10 -3.34 -9.67 5.44
CA LEU A 10 -2.66 -10.43 4.39
C LEU A 10 -1.63 -11.39 4.99
N GLU A 11 -0.87 -10.95 6.00
CA GLU A 11 0.06 -11.81 6.75
C GLU A 11 -0.66 -12.98 7.40
N ALA A 12 -1.81 -12.75 8.04
CA ALA A 12 -2.61 -13.81 8.66
C ALA A 12 -3.18 -14.82 7.63
N LEU A 13 -3.58 -14.35 6.43
CA LEU A 13 -4.02 -15.23 5.34
C LEU A 13 -2.86 -16.09 4.83
N VAL A 14 -1.67 -15.51 4.68
CA VAL A 14 -0.45 -16.24 4.27
C VAL A 14 -0.06 -17.28 5.33
N GLU A 15 -0.13 -16.94 6.61
CA GLU A 15 0.10 -17.89 7.71
C GLU A 15 -0.91 -19.04 7.67
N SER A 16 -2.18 -18.74 7.39
CA SER A 16 -3.23 -19.75 7.26
C SER A 16 -2.97 -20.73 6.10
N LEU A 17 -2.41 -20.25 4.98
CA LEU A 17 -2.01 -21.10 3.85
C LEU A 17 -0.85 -22.04 4.16
N GLN A 18 -0.07 -21.80 5.22
CA GLN A 18 1.01 -22.69 5.63
C GLN A 18 0.53 -23.90 6.44
N ASN A 19 -0.76 -23.94 6.80
CA ASN A 19 -1.34 -25.05 7.53
C ASN A 19 -1.44 -26.31 6.65
N PRO A 20 -0.71 -27.41 6.95
CA PRO A 20 -0.74 -28.62 6.16
C PRO A 20 -2.08 -29.39 6.24
N ALA A 21 -2.95 -29.04 7.19
CA ALA A 21 -4.29 -29.61 7.33
C ALA A 21 -5.35 -28.84 6.52
N LEU A 22 -4.98 -27.78 5.79
CA LEU A 22 -5.92 -26.96 5.03
C LEU A 22 -6.46 -27.72 3.82
N GLY A 23 -7.79 -27.79 3.71
CA GLY A 23 -8.45 -28.44 2.58
C GLY A 23 -8.34 -27.62 1.29
N MET A 24 -8.37 -28.28 0.13
CA MET A 24 -8.21 -27.63 -1.18
C MET A 24 -9.19 -26.45 -1.42
N ASP A 25 -10.46 -26.64 -1.07
CA ASP A 25 -11.48 -25.58 -1.24
C ASP A 25 -11.25 -24.38 -0.31
N GLU A 26 -10.73 -24.62 0.89
CA GLU A 26 -10.39 -23.56 1.85
C GLU A 26 -9.14 -22.82 1.40
N SER A 27 -8.11 -23.54 0.92
CA SER A 27 -6.91 -22.97 0.32
C SER A 27 -7.25 -22.04 -0.84
N LEU A 28 -8.18 -22.44 -1.72
CA LEU A 28 -8.63 -21.60 -2.84
C LEU A 28 -9.33 -20.31 -2.38
N LYS A 29 -10.16 -20.39 -1.33
CA LYS A 29 -10.83 -19.21 -0.77
C LYS A 29 -9.84 -18.23 -0.16
N ILE A 30 -8.94 -18.73 0.69
CA ILE A 30 -7.90 -17.91 1.34
C ILE A 30 -7.00 -17.27 0.29
N TYR A 31 -6.63 -18.02 -0.75
CA TYR A 31 -5.79 -17.50 -1.83
C TYR A 31 -6.50 -16.40 -2.64
N ALA A 32 -7.78 -16.58 -2.96
CA ALA A 32 -8.57 -15.55 -3.64
C ALA A 32 -8.69 -14.27 -2.79
N GLU A 33 -8.93 -14.41 -1.49
CA GLU A 33 -8.96 -13.27 -0.56
C GLU A 33 -7.60 -12.57 -0.46
N ALA A 34 -6.52 -13.34 -0.38
CA ALA A 34 -5.16 -12.81 -0.34
C ALA A 34 -4.81 -12.01 -1.62
N ILE A 35 -5.28 -12.43 -2.79
CA ILE A 35 -5.11 -11.68 -4.05
C ILE A 35 -5.83 -10.33 -3.99
N GLU A 36 -7.09 -10.31 -3.60
CA GLU A 36 -7.87 -9.05 -3.54
C GLU A 36 -7.31 -8.08 -2.50
N LEU A 37 -6.88 -8.60 -1.35
CA LEU A 37 -6.26 -7.81 -0.31
C LEU A 37 -4.89 -7.27 -0.75
N SER A 38 -4.10 -8.07 -1.47
CA SER A 38 -2.82 -7.63 -2.05
C SER A 38 -3.02 -6.49 -3.04
N LYS A 39 -4.04 -6.57 -3.92
CA LYS A 39 -4.38 -5.48 -4.84
C LYS A 39 -4.70 -4.19 -4.08
N THR A 40 -5.51 -4.31 -3.03
CA THR A 40 -5.91 -3.17 -2.18
C THR A 40 -4.67 -2.50 -1.56
N CYS A 41 -3.73 -3.28 -1.00
CA CYS A 41 -2.49 -2.74 -0.44
C CYS A 41 -1.64 -2.00 -1.50
N ILE A 42 -1.54 -2.54 -2.72
CA ILE A 42 -0.79 -1.93 -3.82
C ILE A 42 -1.42 -0.58 -4.22
N ASP A 43 -2.75 -0.54 -4.33
CA ASP A 43 -3.46 0.68 -4.72
C ASP A 43 -3.37 1.78 -3.65
N GLU A 44 -3.41 1.42 -2.37
CA GLU A 44 -3.14 2.35 -1.28
C GLU A 44 -1.71 2.91 -1.33
N LEU A 45 -0.71 2.07 -1.58
CA LEU A 45 0.68 2.51 -1.74
C LEU A 45 0.85 3.46 -2.93
N ARG A 46 0.22 3.15 -4.06
CA ARG A 46 0.23 4.01 -5.25
C ARG A 46 -0.41 5.37 -4.97
N SER A 47 -1.56 5.37 -4.29
CA SER A 47 -2.26 6.59 -3.91
C SER A 47 -1.42 7.46 -2.95
N LYS A 48 -0.85 6.85 -1.91
CA LYS A 48 0.05 7.53 -0.97
C LYS A 48 1.28 8.11 -1.70
N LYS A 49 1.92 7.34 -2.58
CA LYS A 49 3.07 7.81 -3.38
C LYS A 49 2.70 8.99 -4.29
N GLY A 50 1.59 8.91 -5.01
CA GLY A 50 1.12 10.00 -5.87
C GLY A 50 0.84 11.28 -5.08
N LYS A 51 0.28 11.16 -3.88
CA LYS A 51 0.09 12.31 -2.97
C LYS A 51 1.43 12.92 -2.53
N PHE A 52 2.44 12.11 -2.21
CA PHE A 52 3.78 12.61 -1.91
C PHE A 52 4.38 13.37 -3.09
N GLU A 53 4.33 12.80 -4.30
CA GLU A 53 4.85 13.46 -5.51
C GLU A 53 4.17 14.81 -5.79
N LEU A 54 2.85 14.92 -5.57
CA LEU A 54 2.12 16.18 -5.69
C LEU A 54 2.57 17.21 -4.64
N LEU A 55 2.70 16.79 -3.38
CA LEU A 55 3.16 17.67 -2.29
C LEU A 55 4.61 18.13 -2.51
N THR A 56 5.50 17.26 -3.02
CA THR A 56 6.87 17.64 -3.39
C THR A 56 6.90 18.69 -4.48
N LYS A 57 6.11 18.52 -5.55
CA LYS A 57 6.01 19.52 -6.63
C LYS A 57 5.45 20.85 -6.15
N GLU A 58 4.48 20.80 -5.23
CA GLU A 58 3.93 22.02 -4.63
C GLU A 58 4.98 22.74 -3.77
N LEU A 59 5.77 22.00 -2.99
CA LEU A 59 6.89 22.56 -2.23
C LEU A 59 7.97 23.18 -3.13
N GLU A 60 8.33 22.53 -4.24
CA GLU A 60 9.26 23.07 -5.22
C GLU A 60 8.74 24.39 -5.82
N ARG A 61 7.44 24.44 -6.17
CA ARG A 61 6.81 25.67 -6.67
C ARG A 61 6.85 26.79 -5.63
N LEU A 62 6.61 26.49 -4.36
CA LEU A 62 6.65 27.48 -3.27
C LEU A 62 8.09 27.97 -2.99
N ASN A 63 9.10 27.14 -3.25
CA ASN A 63 10.52 27.51 -3.11
C ASN A 63 11.07 28.30 -4.31
N LEU A 64 10.30 28.50 -5.38
CA LEU A 64 10.72 29.22 -6.59
C LEU A 64 10.44 30.74 -6.55
N ASP A 65 9.89 31.27 -5.45
CA ASP A 65 9.58 32.71 -5.29
C ASP A 65 10.55 33.44 -4.32
N VAL A 66 11.72 32.87 -4.01
CA VAL A 66 12.77 33.58 -3.28
C VAL A 66 13.88 33.97 -4.26
N ASP A 67 13.72 35.13 -4.87
CA ASP A 67 14.88 35.90 -5.36
C ASP A 67 15.74 36.23 -4.14
N VAL A 68 16.71 35.36 -3.83
CA VAL A 68 17.84 35.78 -3.01
C VAL A 68 18.65 36.69 -3.91
N GLU A 69 18.37 38.01 -3.85
CA GLU A 69 19.31 39.02 -4.29
C GLU A 69 20.60 38.80 -3.48
N GLU A 70 21.61 38.18 -4.10
CA GLU A 70 22.97 38.20 -3.57
C GLU A 70 23.52 39.62 -3.76
N ASP A 71 23.51 40.41 -2.67
CA ASP A 71 24.30 41.65 -2.53
C ASP A 71 25.81 41.34 -2.44
#